data_AF-A0A4Q5XAX3-F1
#
_entry.id   AF-A0A4Q5XAX3-F1
#
_cell.length_a   1.000
_cell.length_b   1.000
_cell.length_c   1.000
_cell.angle_alpha   90.00
_cell.angle_beta   90.00
_cell.angle_gamma   90.00
#
_symmetry.space_group_name_H-M   'P 1'
#
loop_
_entity.id
_entity.type
_entity.pdbx_description
1 polymer ?
#
loop_
_entity_poly.entity_id
_entity_poly.type
_entity_poly.pdbx_seq_one_letter_code
_entity_poly.pdbx_strand_id
1 'polypeptide(L)'
;MGSIIGSRVGFSPSRNRKAGSTWRQLLALGGAGAVLACSQSPGEFEEQAGESQAALLSGTALFVASNTTLSSADNQLRNRLETLGLQVTVKSASAATSADANGKVLVVISSTVTPSSVNTKFRTVAVPVLTWESELYDDLGMTPTSSGNFGTQSGQKSLVVTAGHPLAAGLAGTQLVFNEPNNASLTSTFSWGKPNANAARVAALTTDSTRIAVFGYEAGAAMPGLVAPARRVGFFAGDTSATKFTSAGWSLFDAAVNFSLSTTTPPTGNDADGDRLPDSVETNTGTFVSASNTGTNPNVADTDGDGIGDGDEVLGTTGGLNLPALGASPVKKNVLLEYDWFAESLECGAHNHRPTPAAIAMVKAAFANAPVSNPDGTSGIALIQDYGQGGAFTGGNLVADADGVLAGAVFDAEFQNYKSANLAPARAGYFHYVLLPHRYDTSSASSGYAEIVGDDLIVSLYCANSDQNVANTIMHELGHNLGLQHGGSDSVNYKPNYNSVMNYAYQFPGVDTNCTPPGDGLLDYSRNRRNTLDETAIRESLGICDNVPWDFNGNGSIDAGTIHADVNFDAFESTLTDFDDWANLIYRWQSSFAARSALPRAVACDNPAPLP
;
A
#
# COMPACT_ATOMS: atom_id res chain seq x y z
N MET A 1 73.56 -3.55 -17.86
CA MET A 1 73.41 -4.26 -19.15
C MET A 1 71.91 -4.54 -19.30
N GLY A 2 71.09 -3.62 -19.83
CA GLY A 2 70.84 -3.32 -21.25
C GLY A 2 69.88 -4.38 -21.83
N SER A 3 68.77 -4.13 -22.52
CA SER A 3 68.03 -2.96 -23.01
C SER A 3 66.73 -3.52 -23.67
N ILE A 4 65.57 -2.86 -23.46
CA ILE A 4 64.45 -2.46 -24.38
C ILE A 4 63.98 -3.51 -25.44
N ILE A 5 62.67 -3.78 -25.65
CA ILE A 5 61.72 -3.07 -26.54
C ILE A 5 60.29 -3.61 -26.33
N GLY A 6 59.29 -2.72 -26.30
CA GLY A 6 57.86 -3.05 -26.36
C GLY A 6 57.25 -2.86 -27.75
N SER A 7 55.99 -3.29 -27.93
CA SER A 7 55.18 -2.91 -29.09
C SER A 7 53.68 -2.92 -28.76
N ARG A 8 53.05 -1.77 -29.05
CA ARG A 8 51.62 -1.46 -29.04
C ARG A 8 50.86 -2.23 -30.13
N VAL A 9 49.55 -2.42 -29.94
CA VAL A 9 48.60 -2.67 -31.04
C VAL A 9 47.41 -1.73 -30.87
N GLY A 10 47.11 -0.96 -31.93
CA GLY A 10 46.07 0.05 -31.99
C GLY A 10 44.78 -0.40 -32.67
N PHE A 11 43.76 0.42 -32.48
CA PHE A 11 42.42 0.40 -33.10
C PHE A 11 42.46 0.76 -34.60
N SER A 12 41.64 0.08 -35.43
CA SER A 12 40.77 0.73 -36.43
C SER A 12 39.83 -0.24 -37.17
N PRO A 13 38.70 0.25 -37.73
CA PRO A 13 37.46 -0.50 -37.93
C PRO A 13 37.15 -0.86 -39.40
N SER A 14 36.21 -1.80 -39.63
CA SER A 14 35.55 -1.93 -40.93
C SER A 14 34.11 -2.47 -40.86
N ARG A 15 33.16 -1.54 -41.00
CA ARG A 15 31.99 -1.52 -41.91
C ARG A 15 31.46 -2.85 -42.49
N ASN A 16 30.18 -3.10 -42.17
CA ASN A 16 29.02 -3.17 -43.09
C ASN A 16 28.89 -4.39 -44.04
N ARG A 17 27.87 -5.25 -43.83
CA ARG A 17 26.62 -5.31 -44.63
C ARG A 17 25.76 -6.56 -44.38
N LYS A 18 24.46 -6.29 -44.47
CA LYS A 18 23.23 -7.11 -44.42
C LYS A 18 23.18 -8.35 -45.33
N ALA A 19 22.39 -9.33 -44.87
CA ALA A 19 21.44 -10.25 -45.56
C ALA A 19 21.61 -11.65 -44.94
N GLY A 20 20.63 -12.33 -44.34
CA GLY A 20 19.21 -12.40 -44.63
C GLY A 20 18.92 -13.74 -45.32
N SER A 21 18.50 -14.79 -44.59
CA SER A 21 17.68 -15.89 -45.12
C SER A 21 17.35 -16.98 -44.07
N THR A 22 16.06 -17.02 -43.71
CA THR A 22 15.18 -18.21 -43.66
C THR A 22 15.51 -19.43 -42.79
N TRP A 23 14.61 -19.62 -41.83
CA TRP A 23 14.25 -20.86 -41.15
C TRP A 23 13.75 -21.97 -42.11
N ARG A 24 14.09 -23.23 -41.79
CA ARG A 24 13.22 -24.42 -41.95
C ARG A 24 13.74 -25.61 -41.11
N GLN A 25 12.95 -25.91 -40.08
CA GLN A 25 12.53 -27.21 -39.52
C GLN A 25 13.41 -28.46 -39.72
N LEU A 26 13.70 -29.16 -38.61
CA LEU A 26 13.66 -30.63 -38.59
C LEU A 26 13.21 -31.18 -37.20
N LEU A 27 12.68 -32.39 -37.25
CA LEU A 27 11.75 -33.07 -36.35
C LEU A 27 12.26 -33.45 -34.94
N ALA A 28 11.27 -33.65 -34.09
CA ALA A 28 11.26 -34.31 -32.78
C ALA A 28 11.88 -35.72 -32.73
N LEU A 29 12.33 -36.12 -31.53
CA LEU A 29 11.91 -37.36 -30.84
C LEU A 29 12.63 -37.55 -29.48
N GLY A 30 11.85 -37.70 -28.42
CA GLY A 30 12.01 -38.75 -27.40
C GLY A 30 13.03 -38.57 -26.27
N GLY A 31 12.59 -38.81 -25.03
CA GLY A 31 13.49 -39.20 -23.93
C GLY A 31 12.98 -38.84 -22.54
N ALA A 32 12.47 -39.85 -21.84
CA ALA A 32 11.97 -39.75 -20.47
C ALA A 32 13.07 -39.67 -19.40
N GLY A 33 12.72 -39.06 -18.27
CA GLY A 33 13.12 -39.50 -16.93
C GLY A 33 14.42 -38.97 -16.37
N ALA A 34 14.32 -38.19 -15.28
CA ALA A 34 14.96 -38.52 -14.00
C ALA A 34 14.57 -37.49 -12.94
N VAL A 35 13.83 -37.96 -11.96
CA VAL A 35 13.71 -37.33 -10.63
C VAL A 35 15.08 -37.46 -9.98
N LEU A 36 15.70 -36.33 -9.63
CA LEU A 36 16.88 -36.31 -8.77
C LEU A 36 16.63 -35.35 -7.61
N ALA A 37 16.09 -35.90 -6.53
CA ALA A 37 16.20 -35.32 -5.21
C ALA A 37 17.61 -35.57 -4.69
N CYS A 38 18.26 -34.55 -4.10
CA CYS A 38 19.43 -34.75 -3.27
C CYS A 38 19.41 -33.79 -2.07
N SER A 39 19.06 -34.36 -0.92
CA SER A 39 19.60 -34.16 0.43
C SER A 39 20.02 -32.76 0.89
N GLN A 40 19.25 -32.23 1.84
CA GLN A 40 19.72 -31.32 2.89
C GLN A 40 20.55 -32.10 3.92
N SER A 41 21.57 -31.45 4.48
CA SER A 41 22.00 -31.64 5.88
C SER A 41 22.11 -30.28 6.56
N PRO A 42 21.77 -30.15 7.85
CA PRO A 42 21.50 -28.88 8.50
C PRO A 42 22.76 -28.27 9.13
N GLY A 43 22.98 -26.99 8.87
CA GLY A 43 23.85 -26.14 9.68
C GLY A 43 22.95 -25.17 10.44
N GLU A 44 22.91 -25.33 11.75
CA GLU A 44 22.19 -24.49 12.71
C GLU A 44 22.74 -23.05 12.64
N PHE A 45 21.90 -22.12 12.18
CA PHE A 45 21.97 -20.73 12.59
C PHE A 45 20.57 -20.36 13.06
N GLU A 46 20.47 -20.02 14.35
CA GLU A 46 19.28 -19.50 14.99
C GLU A 46 18.85 -18.20 14.31
N GLU A 47 17.93 -18.30 13.37
CA GLU A 47 17.19 -17.16 12.85
C GLU A 47 16.05 -16.89 13.82
N GLN A 48 16.16 -15.78 14.58
CA GLN A 48 15.03 -15.20 15.29
C GLN A 48 13.97 -14.84 14.26
N ALA A 49 12.96 -15.70 14.13
CA ALA A 49 11.72 -15.41 13.46
C ALA A 49 11.05 -14.22 14.15
N GLY A 50 11.22 -13.03 13.57
CA GLY A 50 10.27 -11.94 13.74
C GLY A 50 9.06 -12.24 12.85
N GLU A 51 8.13 -13.06 13.36
CA GLU A 51 6.83 -13.24 12.72
C GLU A 51 6.13 -11.87 12.65
N SER A 52 5.90 -11.35 11.43
CA SER A 52 4.97 -10.24 11.23
C SER A 52 3.56 -10.76 11.49
N GLN A 53 3.09 -10.67 12.74
CA GLN A 53 1.69 -10.86 13.02
C GLN A 53 0.95 -9.65 12.41
N ALA A 54 0.10 -9.91 11.40
CA ALA A 54 -1.09 -9.09 11.25
C ALA A 54 -1.67 -8.94 12.66
N ALA A 55 -1.99 -7.73 13.10
CA ALA A 55 -2.61 -7.53 14.41
C ALA A 55 -3.99 -8.22 14.39
N LEU A 56 -4.01 -9.51 14.67
CA LEU A 56 -5.19 -10.28 15.01
C LEU A 56 -5.88 -9.51 16.13
N LEU A 57 -7.20 -9.34 16.06
CA LEU A 57 -7.95 -8.73 17.15
C LEU A 57 -7.62 -9.51 18.42
N SER A 58 -6.89 -8.90 19.36
CA SER A 58 -6.42 -9.62 20.54
C SER A 58 -7.44 -9.51 21.67
N GLY A 59 -7.70 -10.62 22.34
CA GLY A 59 -8.61 -10.70 23.48
C GLY A 59 -9.65 -11.79 23.37
N THR A 60 -10.51 -11.88 24.37
CA THR A 60 -11.55 -12.91 24.45
C THR A 60 -12.93 -12.29 24.23
N ALA A 61 -13.70 -12.79 23.27
CA ALA A 61 -15.11 -12.50 23.11
C ALA A 61 -15.97 -13.49 23.91
N LEU A 62 -17.04 -13.01 24.53
CA LEU A 62 -18.10 -13.85 25.12
C LEU A 62 -19.20 -14.05 24.08
N PHE A 63 -19.46 -15.28 23.67
CA PHE A 63 -20.53 -15.64 22.74
C PHE A 63 -21.68 -16.28 23.49
N VAL A 64 -22.83 -15.61 23.54
CA VAL A 64 -24.02 -16.03 24.28
C VAL A 64 -25.06 -16.58 23.30
N ALA A 65 -25.42 -17.85 23.49
CA ALA A 65 -26.40 -18.58 22.67
C ALA A 65 -27.40 -19.34 23.57
N SER A 66 -28.41 -20.02 23.01
CA SER A 66 -29.30 -20.87 23.82
C SER A 66 -28.56 -21.98 24.56
N ASN A 67 -27.51 -22.54 23.96
CA ASN A 67 -26.74 -23.66 24.49
C ASN A 67 -25.25 -23.54 24.12
N THR A 68 -24.37 -24.28 24.79
CA THR A 68 -22.94 -24.34 24.46
C THR A 68 -22.64 -25.20 23.24
N THR A 69 -23.52 -26.15 22.92
CA THR A 69 -23.52 -26.83 21.61
C THR A 69 -24.22 -25.93 20.60
N LEU A 70 -23.44 -25.16 19.84
CA LEU A 70 -23.93 -24.17 18.89
C LEU A 70 -24.60 -24.80 17.66
N SER A 71 -25.58 -24.10 17.10
CA SER A 71 -26.16 -24.43 15.79
C SER A 71 -25.12 -24.28 14.68
N SER A 72 -25.40 -24.78 13.47
CA SER A 72 -24.50 -24.59 12.32
C SER A 72 -24.27 -23.12 11.99
N ALA A 73 -25.29 -22.27 12.13
CA ALA A 73 -25.19 -20.84 11.88
C ALA A 73 -24.38 -20.12 12.97
N ASP A 74 -24.65 -20.41 14.24
CA ASP A 74 -23.89 -19.85 15.36
C ASP A 74 -22.41 -20.27 15.31
N ASN A 75 -22.13 -21.52 14.93
CA ASN A 75 -20.76 -22.00 14.75
C ASN A 75 -20.02 -21.24 13.64
N GLN A 76 -20.67 -20.89 12.53
CA GLN A 76 -20.01 -20.09 11.49
C GLN A 76 -19.65 -18.69 11.98
N LEU A 77 -20.55 -18.01 12.70
CA LEU A 77 -20.28 -16.69 13.26
C LEU A 77 -19.17 -16.76 14.33
N ARG A 78 -19.21 -17.77 15.20
CA ARG A 78 -18.16 -18.02 16.19
C ARG A 78 -16.80 -18.30 15.55
N ASN A 79 -16.75 -19.16 14.52
CA ASN A 79 -15.52 -19.42 13.77
C ASN A 79 -15.02 -18.18 13.04
N ARG A 80 -15.93 -17.31 12.56
CA ARG A 80 -15.52 -16.04 11.93
C ARG A 80 -14.87 -15.10 12.93
N LEU A 81 -15.38 -15.01 14.16
CA LEU A 81 -14.72 -14.27 15.25
C LEU A 81 -13.31 -14.80 15.54
N GLU A 82 -13.13 -16.12 15.57
CA GLU A 82 -11.82 -16.77 15.74
C GLU A 82 -10.88 -16.47 14.55
N THR A 83 -11.42 -16.47 13.33
CA THR A 83 -10.67 -16.11 12.11
C THR A 83 -10.21 -14.64 12.13
N LEU A 84 -11.00 -13.76 12.76
CA LEU A 84 -10.65 -12.35 12.98
C LEU A 84 -9.64 -12.16 14.14
N GLY A 85 -9.25 -13.23 14.83
CA GLY A 85 -8.21 -13.23 15.87
C GLY A 85 -8.69 -13.37 17.30
N LEU A 86 -10.00 -13.35 17.54
CA LEU A 86 -10.56 -13.38 18.88
C LEU A 86 -10.58 -14.80 19.44
N GLN A 87 -10.23 -14.95 20.71
CA GLN A 87 -10.59 -16.16 21.45
C GLN A 87 -12.07 -16.12 21.80
N VAL A 88 -12.83 -17.19 21.61
CA VAL A 88 -14.28 -17.20 21.92
C VAL A 88 -14.59 -18.09 23.11
N THR A 89 -15.20 -17.50 24.14
CA THR A 89 -15.83 -18.23 25.25
C THR A 89 -17.33 -18.33 24.99
N VAL A 90 -17.83 -19.54 24.74
CA VAL A 90 -19.28 -19.78 24.54
C VAL A 90 -19.97 -20.01 25.88
N LYS A 91 -21.14 -19.38 26.08
CA LYS A 91 -21.98 -19.61 27.27
C LYS A 91 -23.46 -19.66 26.90
N SER A 92 -24.22 -20.53 27.58
CA SER A 92 -25.68 -20.51 27.43
C SER A 92 -26.26 -19.24 28.08
N ALA A 93 -27.32 -18.68 27.49
CA ALA A 93 -28.01 -17.50 28.02
C ALA A 93 -28.50 -17.70 29.47
N SER A 94 -28.95 -18.92 29.80
CA SER A 94 -29.39 -19.28 31.15
C SER A 94 -28.26 -19.27 32.18
N ALA A 95 -27.05 -19.65 31.79
CA ALA A 95 -25.88 -19.66 32.66
C ALA A 95 -25.09 -18.34 32.67
N ALA A 96 -25.29 -17.50 31.66
CA ALA A 96 -24.59 -16.22 31.54
C ALA A 96 -25.04 -15.22 32.62
N THR A 97 -24.10 -14.38 33.06
CA THR A 97 -24.27 -13.29 34.03
C THR A 97 -23.53 -12.06 33.53
N SER A 98 -23.83 -10.87 34.06
CA SER A 98 -23.11 -9.64 33.70
C SER A 98 -21.61 -9.74 33.97
N ALA A 99 -21.21 -10.47 35.01
CA ALA A 99 -19.80 -10.65 35.40
C ALA A 99 -18.99 -11.43 34.35
N ASP A 100 -19.63 -12.22 33.48
CA ASP A 100 -18.94 -12.95 32.42
C ASP A 100 -18.35 -12.03 31.34
N ALA A 101 -18.82 -10.78 31.27
CA ALA A 101 -18.23 -9.76 30.41
C ALA A 101 -16.88 -9.24 30.95
N ASN A 102 -16.57 -9.44 32.23
CA ASN A 102 -15.32 -8.94 32.81
C ASN A 102 -14.10 -9.60 32.14
N GLY A 103 -13.15 -8.79 31.70
CA GLY A 103 -11.97 -9.26 30.98
C GLY A 103 -12.26 -9.73 29.55
N LYS A 104 -13.45 -9.45 29.00
CA LYS A 104 -13.79 -9.67 27.60
C LYS A 104 -13.65 -8.38 26.81
N VAL A 105 -13.34 -8.52 25.53
CA VAL A 105 -13.26 -7.39 24.59
C VAL A 105 -14.56 -7.16 23.82
N LEU A 106 -15.41 -8.20 23.72
CA LEU A 106 -16.70 -8.14 23.04
C LEU A 106 -17.67 -9.11 23.69
N VAL A 107 -18.94 -8.71 23.81
CA VAL A 107 -20.06 -9.62 24.06
C VAL A 107 -20.88 -9.76 22.78
N VAL A 108 -21.08 -10.99 22.33
CA VAL A 108 -21.91 -11.34 21.17
C VAL A 108 -23.14 -12.11 21.64
N ILE A 109 -24.33 -11.68 21.26
CA ILE A 109 -25.59 -12.30 21.67
C ILE A 109 -26.35 -12.77 20.43
N SER A 110 -26.52 -14.09 20.32
CA SER A 110 -27.24 -14.70 19.21
C SER A 110 -28.75 -14.61 19.37
N SER A 111 -29.50 -14.54 18.26
CA SER A 111 -30.97 -14.69 18.26
C SER A 111 -31.44 -16.08 18.69
N THR A 112 -30.53 -17.06 18.80
CA THR A 112 -30.89 -18.36 19.33
C THR A 112 -31.17 -18.34 20.83
N VAL A 113 -30.87 -17.24 21.54
CA VAL A 113 -31.16 -17.10 22.97
C VAL A 113 -32.67 -16.95 23.22
N THR A 114 -33.14 -17.32 24.40
CA THR A 114 -34.45 -16.85 24.87
C THR A 114 -34.27 -15.45 25.47
N PRO A 115 -34.96 -14.40 24.97
CA PRO A 115 -34.75 -13.01 25.42
C PRO A 115 -34.86 -12.85 26.93
N SER A 116 -35.86 -13.47 27.57
CA SER A 116 -36.03 -13.44 29.03
C SER A 116 -34.87 -14.05 29.84
N SER A 117 -34.08 -14.94 29.23
CA SER A 117 -32.88 -15.51 29.86
C SER A 117 -31.70 -14.55 29.82
N VAL A 118 -31.65 -13.60 28.89
CA VAL A 118 -30.62 -12.55 28.83
C VAL A 118 -31.11 -11.30 29.56
N ASN A 119 -32.31 -10.82 29.24
CA ASN A 119 -32.91 -9.62 29.81
C ASN A 119 -31.88 -8.46 29.77
N THR A 120 -31.66 -7.81 30.91
CA THR A 120 -30.79 -6.64 31.06
C THR A 120 -29.35 -6.99 31.43
N LYS A 121 -28.95 -8.27 31.46
CA LYS A 121 -27.61 -8.71 31.93
C LYS A 121 -26.46 -7.95 31.27
N PHE A 122 -26.56 -7.66 29.97
CA PHE A 122 -25.51 -6.96 29.21
C PHE A 122 -25.84 -5.50 28.87
N ARG A 123 -26.89 -4.93 29.47
CA ARG A 123 -27.30 -3.54 29.21
C ARG A 123 -26.22 -2.54 29.62
N THR A 124 -25.68 -2.70 30.84
CA THR A 124 -24.78 -1.73 31.48
C THR A 124 -23.31 -2.14 31.49
N VAL A 125 -22.94 -3.27 30.87
CA VAL A 125 -21.53 -3.72 30.85
C VAL A 125 -20.67 -2.74 30.06
N ALA A 126 -19.47 -2.45 30.57
CA ALA A 126 -18.50 -1.53 29.95
C ALA A 126 -17.74 -2.15 28.74
N VAL A 127 -18.18 -3.31 28.27
CA VAL A 127 -17.65 -4.01 27.11
C VAL A 127 -18.61 -3.80 25.94
N PRO A 128 -18.11 -3.64 24.69
CA PRO A 128 -18.96 -3.60 23.50
C PRO A 128 -19.93 -4.78 23.41
N VAL A 129 -21.12 -4.53 22.87
CA VAL A 129 -22.16 -5.57 22.68
C VAL A 129 -22.61 -5.57 21.22
N LEU A 130 -22.48 -6.72 20.56
CA LEU A 130 -23.04 -7.02 19.24
C LEU A 130 -24.18 -8.02 19.41
N THR A 131 -25.36 -7.71 18.92
CA THR A 131 -26.52 -8.60 19.02
C THR A 131 -27.34 -8.61 17.74
N TRP A 132 -27.93 -9.76 17.43
CA TRP A 132 -28.96 -9.91 16.41
C TRP A 132 -30.25 -10.52 16.97
N GLU A 133 -30.38 -10.59 18.30
CA GLU A 133 -31.65 -10.88 18.95
C GLU A 133 -32.48 -9.58 19.04
N SER A 134 -33.46 -9.44 18.15
CA SER A 134 -34.26 -8.22 18.05
C SER A 134 -35.12 -7.92 19.27
N GLU A 135 -35.59 -8.96 19.99
CA GLU A 135 -36.38 -8.80 21.21
C GLU A 135 -35.55 -8.35 22.42
N LEU A 136 -34.23 -8.24 22.28
CA LEU A 136 -33.35 -7.65 23.29
C LEU A 136 -33.02 -6.18 23.01
N TYR A 137 -33.40 -5.63 21.86
CA TYR A 137 -33.00 -4.26 21.52
C TYR A 137 -33.57 -3.22 22.49
N ASP A 138 -34.77 -3.39 23.03
CA ASP A 138 -35.32 -2.49 24.06
C ASP A 138 -34.79 -2.79 25.47
N ASP A 139 -34.62 -4.06 25.83
CA ASP A 139 -34.02 -4.47 27.09
C ASP A 139 -32.60 -3.91 27.26
N LEU A 140 -31.80 -3.94 26.18
CA LEU A 140 -30.47 -3.34 26.10
C LEU A 140 -30.50 -1.82 25.89
N GLY A 141 -31.69 -1.25 25.69
CA GLY A 141 -31.94 0.17 25.50
C GLY A 141 -31.48 0.73 24.16
N MET A 142 -31.26 -0.11 23.16
CA MET A 142 -30.87 0.25 21.78
C MET A 142 -32.06 0.76 20.94
N THR A 143 -33.28 0.44 21.33
CA THR A 143 -34.53 0.95 20.73
C THR A 143 -35.56 1.32 21.81
N PRO A 144 -36.56 2.17 21.52
CA PRO A 144 -37.65 2.42 22.45
C PRO A 144 -38.48 1.15 22.73
N THR A 145 -39.08 1.06 23.92
CA THR A 145 -39.76 -0.14 24.47
C THR A 145 -41.09 -0.53 23.82
N SER A 146 -41.61 0.26 22.87
CA SER A 146 -42.86 -0.09 22.20
C SER A 146 -42.65 -1.17 21.13
N SER A 147 -43.57 -2.14 21.06
CA SER A 147 -43.53 -3.35 20.21
C SER A 147 -43.59 -3.13 18.68
N GLY A 148 -43.26 -1.93 18.20
CA GLY A 148 -43.12 -1.57 16.78
C GLY A 148 -41.75 -0.98 16.43
N ASN A 149 -40.82 -0.97 17.38
CA ASN A 149 -39.47 -0.41 17.20
C ASN A 149 -38.40 -1.46 16.97
N PHE A 150 -38.74 -2.74 17.04
CA PHE A 150 -37.82 -3.83 16.76
C PHE A 150 -38.61 -5.06 16.35
N GLY A 151 -37.93 -6.02 15.76
CA GLY A 151 -38.49 -7.32 15.44
C GLY A 151 -37.77 -7.96 14.27
N THR A 152 -38.47 -8.88 13.62
CA THR A 152 -37.95 -9.65 12.50
C THR A 152 -38.75 -9.43 11.21
N GLN A 153 -38.14 -9.60 10.05
CA GLN A 153 -38.80 -9.55 8.74
C GLN A 153 -38.27 -10.65 7.81
N SER A 154 -39.17 -11.39 7.17
CA SER A 154 -38.85 -12.34 6.10
C SER A 154 -39.31 -11.83 4.73
N GLY A 155 -39.06 -12.60 3.67
CA GLY A 155 -39.51 -12.28 2.31
C GLY A 155 -38.60 -11.33 1.53
N GLN A 156 -37.35 -11.15 1.97
CA GLN A 156 -36.32 -10.44 1.22
C GLN A 156 -34.97 -11.16 1.41
N LYS A 157 -33.97 -10.78 0.63
CA LYS A 157 -32.59 -11.32 0.72
C LYS A 157 -31.49 -10.25 0.58
N SER A 158 -31.93 -9.00 0.50
CA SER A 158 -31.08 -7.84 0.31
C SER A 158 -31.36 -6.79 1.38
N LEU A 159 -30.38 -5.91 1.60
CA LEU A 159 -30.50 -4.71 2.41
C LEU A 159 -30.13 -3.49 1.56
N VAL A 160 -30.67 -2.32 1.91
CA VAL A 160 -30.22 -1.05 1.34
C VAL A 160 -29.18 -0.47 2.28
N VAL A 161 -27.92 -0.45 1.85
CA VAL A 161 -26.78 0.02 2.64
C VAL A 161 -26.49 1.49 2.31
N THR A 162 -26.37 2.30 3.35
CA THR A 162 -25.89 3.68 3.26
C THR A 162 -24.38 3.69 3.41
N ALA A 163 -23.67 4.23 2.41
CA ALA A 163 -22.22 4.35 2.41
C ALA A 163 -21.72 5.35 3.47
N GLY A 164 -20.42 5.31 3.76
CA GLY A 164 -19.73 6.36 4.53
C GLY A 164 -19.58 6.10 6.03
N HIS A 165 -20.11 4.99 6.56
CA HIS A 165 -19.87 4.58 7.95
C HIS A 165 -19.07 3.26 7.99
N PRO A 166 -18.14 3.04 8.94
CA PRO A 166 -17.35 1.80 9.02
C PRO A 166 -18.17 0.52 9.00
N LEU A 167 -19.32 0.51 9.70
CA LEU A 167 -20.29 -0.61 9.67
C LEU A 167 -20.83 -0.96 8.28
N ALA A 168 -20.72 -0.07 7.30
CA ALA A 168 -21.18 -0.32 5.92
C ALA A 168 -20.22 -1.23 5.15
N ALA A 169 -19.03 -1.51 5.67
CA ALA A 169 -18.02 -2.38 5.05
C ALA A 169 -17.63 -1.93 3.62
N GLY A 170 -17.64 -0.62 3.35
CA GLY A 170 -17.41 -0.07 2.01
C GLY A 170 -18.55 -0.33 1.01
N LEU A 171 -19.65 -0.94 1.44
CA LEU A 171 -20.80 -1.24 0.59
C LEU A 171 -21.77 -0.04 0.52
N ALA A 172 -22.54 0.03 -0.57
CA ALA A 172 -23.54 1.06 -0.81
C ALA A 172 -24.71 0.52 -1.64
N GLY A 173 -25.90 1.11 -1.50
CA GLY A 173 -27.06 0.74 -2.29
C GLY A 173 -27.61 -0.64 -1.92
N THR A 174 -28.36 -1.27 -2.84
CA THR A 174 -29.01 -2.55 -2.58
C THR A 174 -28.00 -3.70 -2.66
N GLN A 175 -27.68 -4.30 -1.50
CA GLN A 175 -26.73 -5.39 -1.37
C GLN A 175 -27.43 -6.72 -1.16
N LEU A 176 -27.08 -7.73 -1.96
CA LEU A 176 -27.52 -9.10 -1.77
C LEU A 176 -26.73 -9.71 -0.60
N VAL A 177 -27.38 -9.96 0.54
CA VAL A 177 -26.71 -10.44 1.77
C VAL A 177 -27.04 -11.90 2.09
N PHE A 178 -28.11 -12.45 1.51
CA PHE A 178 -28.44 -13.88 1.56
C PHE A 178 -28.41 -14.54 0.20
N ASN A 179 -27.69 -15.65 0.09
CA ASN A 179 -27.68 -16.52 -1.07
C ASN A 179 -28.89 -17.47 -1.04
N GLU A 180 -30.07 -16.97 -1.41
CA GLU A 180 -31.29 -17.76 -1.56
C GLU A 180 -31.88 -17.62 -2.98
N PRO A 181 -32.43 -18.71 -3.55
CA PRO A 181 -33.03 -18.71 -4.88
C PRO A 181 -34.29 -17.84 -4.94
N ASN A 182 -34.45 -17.09 -6.03
CA ASN A 182 -35.55 -16.11 -6.23
C ASN A 182 -36.96 -16.73 -6.26
N ASN A 183 -37.07 -18.05 -6.47
CA ASN A 183 -38.33 -18.75 -6.70
C ASN A 183 -38.75 -19.66 -5.52
N ALA A 184 -38.01 -19.64 -4.42
CA ALA A 184 -38.32 -20.41 -3.22
C ALA A 184 -38.90 -19.49 -2.14
N SER A 185 -39.63 -20.08 -1.19
CA SER A 185 -39.99 -19.38 0.05
C SER A 185 -38.70 -18.97 0.75
N LEU A 186 -38.40 -17.67 0.77
CA LEU A 186 -37.20 -17.15 1.44
C LEU A 186 -37.31 -17.48 2.92
N THR A 187 -36.35 -18.25 3.43
CA THR A 187 -36.40 -18.77 4.81
C THR A 187 -35.51 -17.98 5.75
N SER A 188 -34.61 -17.14 5.22
CA SER A 188 -33.82 -16.25 6.05
C SER A 188 -34.68 -15.11 6.58
N THR A 189 -34.39 -14.74 7.82
CA THR A 189 -35.09 -13.68 8.53
C THR A 189 -34.09 -12.59 8.89
N PHE A 190 -34.54 -11.34 8.79
CA PHE A 190 -33.79 -10.14 9.14
C PHE A 190 -34.23 -9.61 10.49
N SER A 191 -33.34 -9.59 11.47
CA SER A 191 -33.53 -8.77 12.68
C SER A 191 -33.40 -7.29 12.34
N TRP A 192 -34.28 -6.46 12.89
CA TRP A 192 -34.29 -5.01 12.65
C TRP A 192 -34.69 -4.22 13.90
N GLY A 193 -34.26 -2.97 13.95
CA GLY A 193 -34.61 -2.01 14.99
C GLY A 193 -34.89 -0.60 14.43
N LYS A 194 -35.49 0.25 15.25
CA LYS A 194 -35.70 1.68 15.05
C LYS A 194 -34.92 2.41 16.14
N PRO A 195 -33.58 2.49 16.03
CA PRO A 195 -32.78 3.25 16.99
C PRO A 195 -33.19 4.73 16.96
N ASN A 196 -32.78 5.51 17.95
CA ASN A 196 -32.96 6.97 17.95
C ASN A 196 -31.96 7.65 16.99
N ALA A 197 -31.96 9.00 16.93
CA ALA A 197 -31.10 9.74 16.01
C ALA A 197 -29.58 9.64 16.30
N ASN A 198 -29.20 9.17 17.50
CA ASN A 198 -27.80 9.07 17.92
C ASN A 198 -27.12 7.76 17.48
N ALA A 199 -27.84 6.87 16.80
CA ALA A 199 -27.25 5.69 16.17
C ALA A 199 -26.86 5.98 14.72
N ALA A 200 -25.73 5.42 14.29
CA ALA A 200 -25.46 5.20 12.89
C ALA A 200 -26.47 4.19 12.33
N ARG A 201 -27.21 4.58 11.30
CA ARG A 201 -28.20 3.72 10.60
C ARG A 201 -27.62 3.30 9.27
N VAL A 202 -27.11 2.08 9.19
CA VAL A 202 -26.19 1.68 8.12
C VAL A 202 -26.87 0.86 7.04
N ALA A 203 -27.74 -0.08 7.43
CA ALA A 203 -28.44 -0.91 6.46
C ALA A 203 -29.91 -1.01 6.82
N ALA A 204 -30.81 -0.62 5.92
CA ALA A 204 -32.25 -0.72 6.10
C ALA A 204 -32.85 -1.89 5.31
N LEU A 205 -34.03 -2.36 5.74
CA LEU A 205 -34.79 -3.33 4.96
C LEU A 205 -35.21 -2.73 3.61
N THR A 206 -35.26 -3.55 2.56
CA THR A 206 -35.66 -3.08 1.21
C THR A 206 -37.13 -2.66 1.14
N THR A 207 -37.95 -3.14 2.08
CA THR A 207 -39.40 -2.88 2.13
C THR A 207 -39.79 -1.74 3.06
N ASP A 208 -38.90 -1.28 3.95
CA ASP A 208 -39.16 -0.22 4.93
C ASP A 208 -37.84 0.42 5.39
N SER A 209 -37.56 1.63 4.91
CA SER A 209 -36.33 2.37 5.21
C SER A 209 -36.22 2.80 6.68
N THR A 210 -37.31 2.75 7.45
CA THR A 210 -37.28 3.08 8.88
C THR A 210 -36.81 1.91 9.74
N ARG A 211 -36.85 0.68 9.21
CA ARG A 211 -36.41 -0.53 9.89
C ARG A 211 -34.96 -0.80 9.54
N ILE A 212 -34.08 -0.57 10.51
CA ILE A 212 -32.64 -0.64 10.33
C ILE A 212 -32.14 -2.00 10.82
N ALA A 213 -31.56 -2.77 9.90
CA ALA A 213 -31.05 -4.11 10.14
C ALA A 213 -29.59 -4.12 10.59
N VAL A 214 -28.80 -3.11 10.21
CA VAL A 214 -27.45 -2.87 10.74
C VAL A 214 -27.37 -1.45 11.27
N PHE A 215 -27.13 -1.30 12.57
CA PHE A 215 -26.98 -0.01 13.23
C PHE A 215 -26.00 -0.09 14.39
N GLY A 216 -25.41 1.05 14.76
CA GLY A 216 -24.43 1.13 15.84
C GLY A 216 -24.57 2.40 16.66
N TYR A 217 -24.34 2.26 17.96
CA TYR A 217 -24.11 3.36 18.88
C TYR A 217 -22.63 3.42 19.25
N GLU A 218 -22.11 4.63 19.25
CA GLU A 218 -20.81 4.91 19.84
C GLU A 218 -20.83 4.79 21.37
N ALA A 219 -19.65 4.54 21.97
CA ALA A 219 -19.51 4.67 23.41
C ALA A 219 -19.84 6.12 23.83
N GLY A 220 -20.63 6.30 24.89
CA GLY A 220 -21.09 7.63 25.32
C GLY A 220 -22.29 8.18 24.53
N ALA A 221 -22.76 7.52 23.47
CA ALA A 221 -23.94 7.97 22.74
C ALA A 221 -25.22 7.81 23.58
N ALA A 222 -26.12 8.80 23.49
CA ALA A 222 -27.40 8.74 24.19
C ALA A 222 -28.35 7.73 23.54
N MET A 223 -28.71 6.70 24.29
CA MET A 223 -29.66 5.66 23.91
C MET A 223 -30.98 5.79 24.71
N PRO A 224 -32.08 5.12 24.31
CA PRO A 224 -33.29 5.01 25.12
C PRO A 224 -33.04 4.58 26.58
N GLY A 225 -33.14 5.54 27.50
CA GLY A 225 -33.06 5.29 28.94
C GLY A 225 -31.67 4.97 29.49
N LEU A 226 -30.60 5.13 28.70
CA LEU A 226 -29.21 5.09 29.16
C LEU A 226 -28.26 5.76 28.17
N VAL A 227 -27.06 6.08 28.63
CA VAL A 227 -25.92 6.37 27.76
C VAL A 227 -25.19 5.05 27.47
N ALA A 228 -24.76 4.83 26.23
CA ALA A 228 -24.03 3.65 25.83
C ALA A 228 -22.72 3.51 26.65
N PRO A 229 -22.59 2.48 27.53
CA PRO A 229 -21.37 2.32 28.33
C PRO A 229 -20.15 1.95 27.48
N ALA A 230 -20.40 1.29 26.36
CA ALA A 230 -19.48 0.98 25.28
C ALA A 230 -20.33 0.84 24.00
N ARG A 231 -19.68 0.60 22.85
CA ARG A 231 -20.38 0.44 21.57
C ARG A 231 -21.49 -0.61 21.64
N ARG A 232 -22.60 -0.33 20.96
CA ARG A 232 -23.76 -1.24 20.85
C ARG A 232 -24.12 -1.42 19.39
N VAL A 233 -24.13 -2.65 18.89
CA VAL A 233 -24.38 -2.94 17.48
C VAL A 233 -25.55 -3.90 17.34
N GLY A 234 -26.54 -3.48 16.56
CA GLY A 234 -27.63 -4.33 16.10
C GLY A 234 -27.29 -4.88 14.72
N PHE A 235 -27.49 -6.17 14.51
CA PHE A 235 -27.10 -6.86 13.29
C PHE A 235 -28.25 -7.69 12.70
N PHE A 236 -28.21 -7.90 11.39
CA PHE A 236 -29.38 -8.34 10.63
C PHE A 236 -29.64 -9.85 10.71
N ALA A 237 -28.72 -10.63 11.28
CA ALA A 237 -28.79 -12.09 11.29
C ALA A 237 -30.04 -12.62 12.02
N GLY A 238 -30.33 -13.90 11.78
CA GLY A 238 -31.33 -14.69 12.50
C GLY A 238 -30.83 -16.11 12.67
N ASP A 239 -31.63 -16.98 13.29
CA ASP A 239 -31.20 -18.29 13.83
C ASP A 239 -30.46 -19.21 12.86
N THR A 240 -30.77 -19.10 11.57
CA THR A 240 -30.20 -19.96 10.51
C THR A 240 -29.45 -19.18 9.43
N SER A 241 -29.45 -17.85 9.54
CA SER A 241 -29.14 -16.92 8.45
C SER A 241 -27.65 -16.94 8.04
N ALA A 242 -26.72 -17.17 8.97
CA ALA A 242 -25.28 -17.13 8.69
C ALA A 242 -24.82 -18.15 7.63
N THR A 243 -25.47 -19.32 7.59
CA THR A 243 -25.19 -20.37 6.59
C THR A 243 -25.42 -19.95 5.14
N LYS A 244 -26.09 -18.81 4.94
CA LYS A 244 -26.47 -18.27 3.63
C LYS A 244 -25.87 -16.90 3.38
N PHE A 245 -25.00 -16.38 4.25
CA PHE A 245 -24.35 -15.10 4.01
C PHE A 245 -23.58 -15.13 2.69
N THR A 246 -23.81 -14.10 1.86
CA THR A 246 -22.95 -13.79 0.72
C THR A 246 -21.65 -13.15 1.20
N SER A 247 -20.74 -12.84 0.27
CA SER A 247 -19.57 -11.99 0.56
C SER A 247 -19.97 -10.68 1.24
N ALA A 248 -20.99 -9.98 0.72
CA ALA A 248 -21.50 -8.75 1.32
C ALA A 248 -22.05 -8.95 2.74
N GLY A 249 -22.74 -10.07 3.00
CA GLY A 249 -23.22 -10.43 4.35
C GLY A 249 -22.06 -10.63 5.34
N TRP A 250 -20.99 -11.32 4.92
CA TRP A 250 -19.78 -11.50 5.72
C TRP A 250 -19.01 -10.20 5.93
N SER A 251 -18.89 -9.35 4.90
CA SER A 251 -18.25 -8.04 5.02
C SER A 251 -18.94 -7.15 6.05
N LEU A 252 -20.28 -7.13 6.07
CA LEU A 252 -21.04 -6.40 7.09
C LEU A 252 -20.83 -6.97 8.50
N PHE A 253 -20.68 -8.29 8.63
CA PHE A 253 -20.39 -8.92 9.93
C PHE A 253 -18.99 -8.55 10.44
N ASP A 254 -17.97 -8.65 9.58
CA ASP A 254 -16.61 -8.27 9.95
C ASP A 254 -16.52 -6.78 10.33
N ALA A 255 -17.20 -5.92 9.57
CA ALA A 255 -17.33 -4.51 9.90
C ALA A 255 -18.04 -4.26 11.22
N ALA A 256 -19.07 -5.05 11.56
CA ALA A 256 -19.75 -4.98 12.86
C ALA A 256 -18.83 -5.36 14.03
N VAL A 257 -18.02 -6.39 13.86
CA VAL A 257 -17.02 -6.83 14.86
C VAL A 257 -15.92 -5.78 15.00
N ASN A 258 -15.35 -5.32 13.89
CA ASN A 258 -14.30 -4.31 13.86
C ASN A 258 -14.78 -2.97 14.42
N PHE A 259 -15.98 -2.52 14.08
CA PHE A 259 -16.58 -1.34 14.69
C PHE A 259 -16.77 -1.54 16.19
N SER A 260 -17.27 -2.69 16.63
CA SER A 260 -17.46 -2.93 18.08
C SER A 260 -16.16 -2.86 18.86
N LEU A 261 -15.06 -3.33 18.27
CA LEU A 261 -13.75 -3.47 18.93
C LEU A 261 -12.79 -2.31 18.68
N SER A 262 -13.07 -1.50 17.66
CA SER A 262 -12.30 -0.30 17.40
C SER A 262 -12.40 0.61 18.64
N THR A 263 -11.27 1.19 19.03
CA THR A 263 -11.21 2.23 20.06
C THR A 263 -11.46 3.63 19.47
N THR A 264 -11.80 3.70 18.17
CA THR A 264 -11.92 4.95 17.40
C THR A 264 -13.40 5.32 17.23
N THR A 265 -14.05 5.85 18.28
CA THR A 265 -15.18 6.78 18.07
C THR A 265 -14.75 7.81 17.02
N PRO A 266 -15.51 8.10 15.94
CA PRO A 266 -15.42 9.39 15.27
C PRO A 266 -15.69 10.41 16.38
N PRO A 267 -14.65 11.12 16.81
CA PRO A 267 -14.75 11.95 17.99
C PRO A 267 -15.48 13.20 17.56
N THR A 268 -16.60 13.49 18.24
CA THR A 268 -17.40 14.69 18.01
C THR A 268 -16.72 15.94 18.61
N GLY A 269 -15.41 16.03 18.50
CA GLY A 269 -14.60 17.17 18.91
C GLY A 269 -14.55 18.24 17.83
N ASN A 270 -14.02 19.40 18.17
CA ASN A 270 -13.53 20.33 17.15
C ASN A 270 -12.42 19.61 16.35
N ASP A 271 -12.45 19.78 15.04
CA ASP A 271 -11.47 19.28 14.07
C ASP A 271 -11.14 20.53 13.24
N ALA A 272 -10.03 21.19 13.58
CA ALA A 272 -9.75 22.54 13.11
C ALA A 272 -9.16 22.58 11.70
N ASP A 273 -8.55 21.50 11.22
CA ASP A 273 -7.96 21.39 9.88
C ASP A 273 -8.72 20.45 8.91
N GLY A 274 -9.71 19.71 9.42
CA GLY A 274 -10.65 18.91 8.63
C GLY A 274 -10.08 17.58 8.15
N ASP A 275 -9.07 17.05 8.82
CA ASP A 275 -8.33 15.85 8.42
C ASP A 275 -8.99 14.53 8.90
N ARG A 276 -10.09 14.64 9.68
CA ARG A 276 -10.87 13.56 10.32
C ARG A 276 -10.31 13.08 11.67
N LEU A 277 -9.34 13.77 12.23
CA LEU A 277 -8.93 13.68 13.63
C LEU A 277 -9.50 14.88 14.41
N PRO A 278 -9.88 14.70 15.67
CA PRO A 278 -10.27 15.80 16.53
C PRO A 278 -9.02 16.46 17.12
N ASP A 279 -9.07 17.76 17.39
CA ASP A 279 -7.99 18.49 18.06
C ASP A 279 -7.58 17.82 19.40
N SER A 280 -8.52 17.11 20.05
CA SER A 280 -8.30 16.44 21.33
C SER A 280 -7.37 15.23 21.31
N VAL A 281 -7.18 14.56 20.16
CA VAL A 281 -6.24 13.43 20.03
C VAL A 281 -4.92 13.85 19.41
N GLU A 282 -4.89 15.04 18.81
CA GLU A 282 -3.76 15.63 18.12
C GLU A 282 -2.90 16.43 19.09
N THR A 283 -2.02 15.70 19.78
CA THR A 283 -1.28 16.24 20.93
C THR A 283 -0.16 17.21 20.54
N ASN A 284 0.14 17.38 19.25
CA ASN A 284 1.22 18.21 18.71
C ASN A 284 2.58 17.91 19.36
N THR A 285 2.80 16.65 19.73
CA THR A 285 4.05 16.19 20.35
C THR A 285 5.07 15.72 19.32
N GLY A 286 4.66 15.55 18.06
CA GLY A 286 5.46 14.93 17.01
C GLY A 286 5.64 13.42 17.16
N THR A 287 5.12 12.80 18.23
CA THR A 287 5.31 11.36 18.49
C THR A 287 3.98 10.63 18.41
N PHE A 288 3.84 9.72 17.43
CA PHE A 288 2.67 8.87 17.33
C PHE A 288 2.68 7.80 18.43
N VAL A 289 1.66 7.80 19.28
CA VAL A 289 1.48 6.80 20.35
C VAL A 289 0.31 5.87 20.03
N SER A 290 -0.82 6.42 19.58
CA SER A 290 -2.02 5.66 19.22
C SER A 290 -3.05 6.56 18.53
N ALA A 291 -4.17 6.00 18.07
CA ALA A 291 -5.27 6.79 17.49
C ALA A 291 -5.95 7.79 18.45
N SER A 292 -5.69 7.72 19.77
CA SER A 292 -6.16 8.71 20.75
C SER A 292 -5.06 9.66 21.25
N ASN A 293 -3.84 9.51 20.72
CA ASN A 293 -2.68 10.37 20.95
C ASN A 293 -1.76 10.26 19.73
N THR A 294 -2.11 11.00 18.69
CA THR A 294 -1.53 10.85 17.35
C THR A 294 -0.20 11.57 17.21
N GLY A 295 0.09 12.53 18.09
CA GLY A 295 1.28 13.38 17.98
C GLY A 295 1.21 14.42 16.87
N THR A 296 0.16 14.37 16.04
CA THR A 296 -0.11 15.28 14.92
C THR A 296 -0.46 16.67 15.41
N ASN A 297 -0.35 17.66 14.53
CA ASN A 297 -0.64 19.04 14.81
C ASN A 297 -2.10 19.35 14.49
N PRO A 298 -2.92 19.79 15.47
CA PRO A 298 -4.37 19.99 15.30
C PRO A 298 -4.79 21.11 14.34
N ASN A 299 -3.86 21.72 13.62
CA ASN A 299 -4.15 22.79 12.65
C ASN A 299 -3.46 22.53 11.30
N VAL A 300 -2.92 21.33 11.10
CA VAL A 300 -2.22 20.91 9.90
C VAL A 300 -2.66 19.49 9.55
N ALA A 301 -3.54 19.37 8.57
CA ALA A 301 -4.16 18.10 8.16
C ALA A 301 -3.21 16.99 7.65
N ASP A 302 -1.92 17.27 7.56
CA ASP A 302 -0.84 16.42 7.03
C ASP A 302 0.44 16.92 7.73
N THR A 303 0.68 16.38 8.93
CA THR A 303 1.67 16.89 9.89
C THR A 303 3.09 16.65 9.40
N ASP A 304 3.35 15.53 8.75
CA ASP A 304 4.68 15.22 8.23
C ASP A 304 4.92 15.73 6.79
N GLY A 305 3.88 16.13 6.07
CA GLY A 305 3.94 16.79 4.78
C GLY A 305 4.23 15.84 3.62
N ASP A 306 3.83 14.58 3.69
CA ASP A 306 3.98 13.59 2.63
C ASP A 306 2.80 13.54 1.64
N GLY A 307 1.79 14.39 1.83
CA GLY A 307 0.63 14.46 0.95
C GLY A 307 -0.49 13.49 1.27
N ILE A 308 -0.34 12.68 2.33
CA ILE A 308 -1.38 11.86 2.94
C ILE A 308 -1.90 12.61 4.17
N GLY A 309 -3.22 12.57 4.40
CA GLY A 309 -3.78 13.25 5.58
C GLY A 309 -3.55 12.43 6.85
N ASP A 310 -3.30 13.10 7.97
CA ASP A 310 -3.03 12.46 9.27
C ASP A 310 -4.16 11.48 9.64
N GLY A 311 -5.42 11.88 9.44
CA GLY A 311 -6.56 11.00 9.63
C GLY A 311 -6.65 9.79 8.68
N ASP A 312 -6.13 9.87 7.44
CA ASP A 312 -6.01 8.73 6.51
C ASP A 312 -4.99 7.71 7.03
N GLU A 313 -3.87 8.19 7.56
CA GLU A 313 -2.80 7.34 8.08
C GLU A 313 -3.14 6.70 9.41
N VAL A 314 -3.90 7.40 10.27
CA VAL A 314 -4.31 6.91 11.59
C VAL A 314 -5.55 6.01 11.52
N LEU A 315 -6.53 6.33 10.68
CA LEU A 315 -7.83 5.66 10.67
C LEU A 315 -8.04 4.75 9.44
N GLY A 316 -7.17 4.84 8.44
CA GLY A 316 -7.44 4.35 7.10
C GLY A 316 -8.29 5.34 6.30
N THR A 317 -8.37 5.13 4.99
CA THR A 317 -9.07 6.03 4.07
C THR A 317 -10.58 5.76 4.06
N THR A 318 -11.36 6.78 3.70
CA THR A 318 -12.81 6.62 3.51
C THR A 318 -13.18 5.67 2.37
N GLY A 319 -12.25 5.44 1.44
CA GLY A 319 -12.35 4.45 0.36
C GLY A 319 -12.09 3.00 0.81
N GLY A 320 -11.75 2.77 2.08
CA GLY A 320 -11.54 1.43 2.65
C GLY A 320 -10.09 0.92 2.54
N LEU A 321 -9.13 1.77 2.20
CA LEU A 321 -7.71 1.42 2.24
C LEU A 321 -7.20 1.52 3.68
N ASN A 322 -6.65 0.43 4.21
CA ASN A 322 -6.13 0.37 5.57
C ASN A 322 -4.63 0.74 5.60
N LEU A 323 -4.35 2.04 5.47
CA LEU A 323 -2.99 2.59 5.58
C LEU A 323 -2.28 2.24 6.91
N PRO A 324 -2.94 2.26 8.09
CA PRO A 324 -2.30 1.82 9.33
C PRO A 324 -1.76 0.39 9.26
N ALA A 325 -2.51 -0.54 8.63
CA ALA A 325 -2.07 -1.93 8.47
C ALA A 325 -0.90 -2.10 7.49
N LEU A 326 -0.66 -1.12 6.61
CA LEU A 326 0.50 -1.06 5.74
C LEU A 326 1.72 -0.41 6.43
N GLY A 327 1.54 0.12 7.64
CA GLY A 327 2.59 0.77 8.41
C GLY A 327 2.78 2.25 8.09
N ALA A 328 1.76 2.92 7.55
CA ALA A 328 1.76 4.37 7.41
C ALA A 328 1.84 5.06 8.79
N SER A 329 2.49 6.22 8.85
CA SER A 329 2.67 6.97 10.09
C SER A 329 2.46 8.47 9.87
N PRO A 330 1.58 9.13 10.65
CA PRO A 330 1.21 10.53 10.45
C PRO A 330 2.26 11.56 10.94
N VAL A 331 3.44 11.08 11.30
CA VAL A 331 4.53 11.89 11.86
C VAL A 331 5.86 11.47 11.24
N LYS A 332 5.82 10.71 10.14
CA LYS A 332 6.98 10.23 9.40
C LYS A 332 6.56 9.97 7.96
N LYS A 333 7.15 10.75 7.05
CA LYS A 333 6.79 10.74 5.63
C LYS A 333 6.73 9.33 5.04
N ASN A 334 5.70 9.07 4.27
CA ASN A 334 5.40 7.82 3.61
C ASN A 334 5.39 8.00 2.09
N VAL A 335 5.84 6.97 1.38
CA VAL A 335 5.68 6.87 -0.08
C VAL A 335 5.26 5.44 -0.39
N LEU A 336 4.17 5.27 -1.14
CA LEU A 336 3.59 3.97 -1.41
C LEU A 336 3.77 3.57 -2.88
N LEU A 337 4.21 2.34 -3.12
CA LEU A 337 4.38 1.77 -4.46
C LEU A 337 3.57 0.48 -4.59
N GLU A 338 2.92 0.33 -5.74
CA GLU A 338 2.25 -0.90 -6.15
C GLU A 338 2.91 -1.50 -7.37
N TYR A 339 3.09 -2.82 -7.39
CA TYR A 339 3.86 -3.52 -8.43
C TYR A 339 3.04 -4.57 -9.15
N ASP A 340 2.95 -4.42 -10.46
CA ASP A 340 2.48 -5.44 -11.38
C ASP A 340 3.55 -5.71 -12.45
N TRP A 341 3.60 -6.93 -12.99
CA TRP A 341 4.72 -7.35 -13.82
C TRP A 341 4.31 -8.30 -14.93
N PHE A 342 5.14 -8.39 -15.95
CA PHE A 342 4.99 -9.35 -17.04
C PHE A 342 5.92 -10.55 -16.83
N ALA A 343 5.68 -11.62 -17.59
CA ALA A 343 6.63 -12.72 -17.75
C ALA A 343 6.69 -13.11 -19.21
N GLU A 344 7.90 -13.32 -19.74
CA GLU A 344 8.09 -13.59 -21.17
C GLU A 344 9.19 -14.63 -21.42
N SER A 345 9.24 -15.14 -22.65
CA SER A 345 10.25 -16.11 -23.10
C SER A 345 10.54 -16.06 -24.60
N LEU A 346 10.18 -14.97 -25.28
CA LEU A 346 10.21 -14.82 -26.73
C LEU A 346 11.55 -14.23 -27.20
N GLU A 347 12.01 -13.15 -26.56
CA GLU A 347 13.24 -12.48 -26.96
C GLU A 347 14.46 -13.00 -26.21
N CYS A 348 14.27 -13.52 -25.00
CA CYS A 348 15.32 -14.21 -24.27
C CYS A 348 14.81 -15.44 -23.49
N GLY A 349 15.67 -16.03 -22.66
CA GLY A 349 15.27 -17.16 -21.83
C GLY A 349 14.08 -16.79 -20.94
N ALA A 350 13.20 -17.76 -20.66
CA ALA A 350 12.01 -17.53 -19.86
C ALA A 350 12.36 -16.88 -18.52
N HIS A 351 11.81 -15.69 -18.26
CA HIS A 351 12.01 -14.98 -17.00
C HIS A 351 10.79 -14.16 -16.62
N ASN A 352 10.76 -13.80 -15.33
CA ASN A 352 9.69 -13.04 -14.71
C ASN A 352 10.24 -11.66 -14.34
N HIS A 353 9.50 -10.61 -14.68
CA HIS A 353 9.83 -9.22 -14.36
C HIS A 353 9.45 -8.80 -12.93
N ARG A 354 8.85 -9.70 -12.14
CA ARG A 354 8.55 -9.44 -10.74
C ARG A 354 9.81 -9.01 -9.97
N PRO A 355 9.82 -7.83 -9.33
CA PRO A 355 10.92 -7.43 -8.46
C PRO A 355 11.13 -8.45 -7.35
N THR A 356 12.38 -8.87 -7.17
CA THR A 356 12.73 -9.78 -6.08
C THR A 356 12.65 -9.04 -4.74
N PRO A 357 12.52 -9.75 -3.61
CA PRO A 357 12.62 -9.14 -2.29
C PRO A 357 13.94 -8.38 -2.06
N ALA A 358 15.04 -8.79 -2.71
CA ALA A 358 16.33 -8.13 -2.59
C ALA A 358 16.34 -6.78 -3.32
N ALA A 359 15.78 -6.69 -4.53
CA ALA A 359 15.63 -5.43 -5.25
C ALA A 359 14.77 -4.43 -4.44
N ILE A 360 13.62 -4.88 -3.94
CA ILE A 360 12.72 -4.09 -3.08
C ILE A 360 13.43 -3.62 -1.81
N ALA A 361 14.24 -4.47 -1.18
CA ALA A 361 14.99 -4.11 0.03
C ALA A 361 16.03 -3.02 -0.21
N MET A 362 16.68 -2.98 -1.39
CA MET A 362 17.64 -1.92 -1.74
C MET A 362 16.97 -0.55 -1.81
N VAL A 363 15.82 -0.44 -2.50
CA VAL A 363 15.07 0.83 -2.60
C VAL A 363 14.57 1.26 -1.22
N LYS A 364 14.04 0.30 -0.43
CA LYS A 364 13.58 0.58 0.95
C LYS A 364 14.71 1.12 1.82
N ALA A 365 15.90 0.55 1.72
CA ALA A 365 17.07 0.97 2.48
C ALA A 365 17.53 2.39 2.08
N ALA A 366 17.49 2.75 0.79
CA ALA A 366 17.83 4.08 0.33
C ALA A 366 16.91 5.15 0.96
N PHE A 367 15.59 4.95 0.89
CA PHE A 367 14.61 5.87 1.47
C PHE A 367 14.66 5.91 3.01
N ALA A 368 14.88 4.78 3.67
CA ALA A 368 15.06 4.74 5.13
C ALA A 368 16.29 5.53 5.61
N ASN A 369 17.35 5.59 4.79
CA ASN A 369 18.58 6.35 5.07
C ASN A 369 18.55 7.79 4.52
N ALA A 370 17.43 8.23 3.94
CA ALA A 370 17.30 9.57 3.39
C ALA A 370 17.49 10.63 4.49
N PRO A 371 18.22 11.73 4.23
CA PRO A 371 18.43 12.81 5.19
C PRO A 371 17.20 13.73 5.34
N VAL A 372 16.00 13.16 5.29
CA VAL A 372 14.72 13.88 5.39
C VAL A 372 14.26 13.80 6.83
N SER A 373 14.06 14.96 7.47
CA SER A 373 13.65 15.04 8.88
C SER A 373 12.14 14.89 9.04
N ASN A 374 11.71 14.27 10.13
CA ASN A 374 10.30 14.04 10.44
C ASN A 374 9.90 14.66 11.79
N PRO A 375 8.60 14.93 12.00
CA PRO A 375 8.06 15.40 13.29
C PRO A 375 8.44 14.53 14.50
N ASP A 376 8.61 13.21 14.31
CA ASP A 376 9.04 12.27 15.36
C ASP A 376 10.53 12.38 15.75
N GLY A 377 11.26 13.29 15.12
CA GLY A 377 12.70 13.50 15.34
C GLY A 377 13.59 12.47 14.65
N THR A 378 13.01 11.50 13.94
CA THR A 378 13.76 10.56 13.10
C THR A 378 14.05 11.15 11.72
N SER A 379 15.02 10.57 11.03
CA SER A 379 15.23 10.81 9.60
C SER A 379 14.71 9.64 8.75
N GLY A 380 14.60 9.88 7.44
CA GLY A 380 14.22 8.88 6.45
C GLY A 380 12.74 8.91 6.09
N ILE A 381 12.39 8.17 5.05
CA ILE A 381 11.03 8.05 4.51
C ILE A 381 10.60 6.59 4.64
N ALA A 382 9.37 6.37 5.09
CA ALA A 382 8.73 5.06 5.11
C ALA A 382 8.26 4.68 3.70
N LEU A 383 9.10 3.93 2.97
CA LEU A 383 8.74 3.40 1.67
C LEU A 383 7.92 2.11 1.82
N ILE A 384 6.61 2.20 1.53
CA ILE A 384 5.65 1.10 1.60
C ILE A 384 5.54 0.48 0.20
N GLN A 385 6.26 -0.61 -0.02
CA GLN A 385 6.27 -1.35 -1.27
C GLN A 385 5.32 -2.54 -1.14
N ASP A 386 4.10 -2.40 -1.64
CA ASP A 386 3.03 -3.40 -1.53
C ASP A 386 2.70 -3.95 -2.92
N TYR A 387 2.55 -5.25 -3.07
CA TYR A 387 2.34 -5.82 -4.40
C TYR A 387 0.91 -5.66 -4.93
N GLY A 388 -0.10 -5.27 -4.14
CA GLY A 388 -1.46 -5.09 -4.65
C GLY A 388 -2.51 -5.94 -3.92
N GLN A 389 -3.51 -6.44 -4.65
CA GLN A 389 -4.65 -7.15 -4.07
C GLN A 389 -4.26 -8.56 -3.58
N GLY A 390 -4.82 -8.98 -2.44
CA GLY A 390 -4.51 -10.29 -1.84
C GLY A 390 -4.06 -10.24 -0.37
N GLY A 391 -4.09 -9.04 0.24
CA GLY A 391 -3.61 -8.79 1.60
C GLY A 391 -2.33 -7.94 1.58
N ALA A 392 -2.02 -7.32 2.73
CA ALA A 392 -0.82 -6.49 2.86
C ALA A 392 0.43 -7.30 2.51
N PHE A 393 1.20 -6.80 1.56
CA PHE A 393 2.46 -7.33 1.03
C PHE A 393 2.38 -8.70 0.35
N THR A 394 1.20 -9.32 0.28
CA THR A 394 1.01 -10.70 -0.19
C THR A 394 0.36 -10.81 -1.57
N GLY A 395 0.06 -9.67 -2.21
CA GLY A 395 -0.68 -9.57 -3.46
C GLY A 395 0.12 -9.48 -4.77
N GLY A 396 -0.49 -8.81 -5.75
CA GLY A 396 0.06 -8.43 -7.06
C GLY A 396 -0.27 -9.36 -8.20
N ASN A 397 -0.24 -8.82 -9.42
CA ASN A 397 -0.72 -9.49 -10.62
C ASN A 397 0.44 -9.73 -11.59
N LEU A 398 0.55 -11.01 -12.00
CA LEU A 398 1.17 -11.30 -13.29
C LEU A 398 0.17 -10.84 -14.36
N VAL A 399 0.50 -9.74 -15.02
CA VAL A 399 -0.35 -9.20 -16.08
C VAL A 399 -0.13 -10.02 -17.34
N ALA A 400 -1.23 -10.56 -17.86
CA ALA A 400 -1.20 -11.39 -19.05
C ALA A 400 -1.08 -10.51 -20.29
N ASP A 401 0.10 -10.53 -20.88
CA ASP A 401 0.42 -9.88 -22.15
C ASP A 401 1.04 -10.90 -23.12
N ALA A 402 0.73 -10.81 -24.41
CA ALA A 402 1.07 -11.85 -25.38
C ALA A 402 2.54 -11.84 -25.81
N ASP A 403 3.18 -10.67 -25.84
CA ASP A 403 4.57 -10.50 -26.24
C ASP A 403 5.44 -9.89 -25.14
N GLY A 404 4.83 -9.43 -24.05
CA GLY A 404 5.52 -8.83 -22.92
C GLY A 404 5.92 -7.38 -23.20
N VAL A 405 5.42 -6.75 -24.26
CA VAL A 405 5.82 -5.43 -24.71
C VAL A 405 4.62 -4.49 -24.73
N LEU A 406 4.70 -3.39 -23.99
CA LEU A 406 3.66 -2.35 -24.08
C LEU A 406 3.70 -1.65 -25.44
N ALA A 407 2.54 -1.40 -26.02
CA ALA A 407 2.31 -0.51 -27.14
C ALA A 407 2.24 0.96 -26.66
N GLY A 408 3.37 1.47 -26.17
CA GLY A 408 3.54 2.86 -25.74
C GLY A 408 3.97 3.03 -24.29
N ALA A 409 3.96 4.26 -23.82
CA ALA A 409 4.41 4.70 -22.50
C ALA A 409 3.24 4.88 -21.50
N VAL A 410 3.49 5.54 -20.36
CA VAL A 410 2.53 5.66 -19.24
C VAL A 410 1.20 6.32 -19.62
N PHE A 411 1.14 7.19 -20.65
CA PHE A 411 -0.12 7.81 -21.09
C PHE A 411 -0.89 7.00 -22.12
N ASP A 412 -0.28 5.97 -22.68
CA ASP A 412 -0.88 5.20 -23.75
C ASP A 412 -1.96 4.26 -23.22
N ALA A 413 -2.92 3.96 -24.09
CA ALA A 413 -4.16 3.28 -23.69
C ALA A 413 -3.91 1.91 -23.06
N GLU A 414 -2.87 1.20 -23.49
CA GLU A 414 -2.56 -0.13 -22.95
C GLU A 414 -2.09 -0.07 -21.50
N PHE A 415 -1.13 0.80 -21.18
CA PHE A 415 -0.69 1.02 -19.79
C PHE A 415 -1.89 1.41 -18.91
N GLN A 416 -2.69 2.38 -19.36
CA GLN A 416 -3.86 2.86 -18.60
C GLN A 416 -4.94 1.79 -18.42
N ASN A 417 -5.12 0.90 -19.40
CA ASN A 417 -6.02 -0.25 -19.27
C ASN A 417 -5.50 -1.26 -18.24
N TYR A 418 -4.20 -1.55 -18.23
CA TYR A 418 -3.60 -2.43 -17.22
C TYR A 418 -3.66 -1.82 -15.82
N LYS A 419 -3.33 -0.53 -15.65
CA LYS A 419 -3.52 0.18 -14.37
C LYS A 419 -4.98 0.09 -13.91
N SER A 420 -5.95 0.43 -14.77
CA SER A 420 -7.37 0.38 -14.41
C SER A 420 -7.86 -1.03 -14.02
N ALA A 421 -7.29 -2.07 -14.62
CA ALA A 421 -7.65 -3.46 -14.32
C ALA A 421 -7.00 -3.99 -13.03
N ASN A 422 -5.82 -3.51 -12.67
CA ASN A 422 -5.00 -4.09 -11.60
C ASN A 422 -4.79 -3.16 -10.39
N LEU A 423 -4.99 -1.84 -10.50
CA LEU A 423 -4.97 -0.91 -9.38
C LEU A 423 -6.39 -0.74 -8.81
N ALA A 424 -6.60 -1.21 -7.59
CA ALA A 424 -7.90 -1.07 -6.93
C ALA A 424 -8.27 0.43 -6.77
N PRO A 425 -9.52 0.85 -7.02
CA PRO A 425 -9.92 2.25 -6.92
C PRO A 425 -9.64 2.93 -5.58
N ALA A 426 -9.62 2.16 -4.48
CA ALA A 426 -9.30 2.67 -3.14
C ALA A 426 -7.81 3.02 -2.95
N ARG A 427 -6.93 2.58 -3.85
CA ARG A 427 -5.47 2.79 -3.85
C ARG A 427 -5.06 3.95 -4.77
N ALA A 428 -5.91 4.31 -5.73
CA ALA A 428 -5.69 5.44 -6.62
C ALA A 428 -5.54 6.74 -5.81
N GLY A 429 -4.48 7.50 -6.10
CA GLY A 429 -4.16 8.75 -5.38
C GLY A 429 -3.30 8.57 -4.12
N TYR A 430 -2.99 7.34 -3.71
CA TYR A 430 -2.04 7.05 -2.62
C TYR A 430 -0.79 6.30 -3.10
N PHE A 431 -0.95 5.42 -4.10
CA PHE A 431 0.14 4.60 -4.62
C PHE A 431 0.70 5.16 -5.93
N HIS A 432 2.03 5.13 -6.07
CA HIS A 432 2.68 5.14 -7.37
C HIS A 432 2.58 3.73 -7.98
N TYR A 433 1.96 3.62 -9.15
CA TYR A 433 1.77 2.38 -9.87
C TYR A 433 3.00 2.07 -10.73
N VAL A 434 3.60 0.91 -10.48
CA VAL A 434 4.80 0.41 -11.14
C VAL A 434 4.42 -0.79 -12.01
N LEU A 435 4.60 -0.64 -13.32
CA LEU A 435 4.47 -1.76 -14.25
C LEU A 435 5.85 -2.19 -14.74
N LEU A 436 6.14 -3.49 -14.66
CA LEU A 436 7.39 -4.07 -15.14
C LEU A 436 7.18 -4.93 -16.40
N PRO A 437 7.09 -4.32 -17.59
CA PRO A 437 7.07 -5.03 -18.86
C PRO A 437 8.48 -5.44 -19.29
N HIS A 438 8.58 -6.28 -20.32
CA HIS A 438 9.86 -6.57 -20.96
C HIS A 438 10.41 -5.34 -21.69
N ARG A 439 9.53 -4.62 -22.40
CA ARG A 439 9.80 -3.33 -23.04
C ARG A 439 8.55 -2.45 -23.01
N TYR A 440 8.73 -1.15 -23.18
CA TYR A 440 7.67 -0.27 -23.64
C TYR A 440 8.05 0.19 -25.07
N ASP A 441 7.24 -0.14 -26.07
CA ASP A 441 7.56 -0.14 -27.50
C ASP A 441 8.59 -1.23 -27.90
N THR A 442 8.25 -1.99 -28.94
CA THR A 442 9.08 -3.02 -29.59
C THR A 442 10.49 -2.56 -29.98
N SER A 443 10.71 -1.26 -30.16
CA SER A 443 12.00 -0.70 -30.56
C SER A 443 12.77 -0.04 -29.42
N SER A 444 12.18 0.09 -28.24
CA SER A 444 12.79 0.78 -27.11
C SER A 444 13.88 -0.05 -26.48
N ALA A 445 15.05 0.56 -26.25
CA ALA A 445 16.12 0.03 -25.43
C ALA A 445 16.13 0.63 -24.01
N SER A 446 15.22 1.57 -23.72
CA SER A 446 15.17 2.31 -22.46
C SER A 446 14.93 1.39 -21.28
N SER A 447 15.56 1.71 -20.16
CA SER A 447 15.35 1.01 -18.90
C SER A 447 14.03 1.37 -18.21
N GLY A 448 13.39 2.49 -18.54
CA GLY A 448 12.13 2.91 -17.90
C GLY A 448 11.50 4.18 -18.48
N TYR A 449 10.33 4.52 -17.96
CA TYR A 449 9.58 5.72 -18.34
C TYR A 449 8.65 6.14 -17.20
N ALA A 450 8.60 7.43 -16.88
CA ALA A 450 7.76 7.94 -15.80
C ALA A 450 7.14 9.30 -16.11
N GLU A 451 6.03 9.57 -15.43
CA GLU A 451 5.54 10.94 -15.30
C GLU A 451 6.54 11.81 -14.52
N ILE A 452 6.57 13.12 -14.80
CA ILE A 452 7.24 14.10 -13.95
C ILE A 452 6.18 14.72 -13.05
N VAL A 453 6.36 14.57 -11.73
CA VAL A 453 5.34 14.91 -10.71
C VAL A 453 4.04 14.14 -10.99
N GLY A 454 4.02 12.88 -10.58
CA GLY A 454 3.01 11.92 -11.02
C GLY A 454 2.96 10.64 -10.20
N ASP A 455 2.13 9.70 -10.63
CA ASP A 455 1.91 8.41 -9.96
C ASP A 455 2.20 7.19 -10.84
N ASP A 456 2.64 7.37 -12.08
CA ASP A 456 2.81 6.27 -13.02
C ASP A 456 4.26 6.10 -13.48
N LEU A 457 4.79 4.88 -13.37
CA LEU A 457 6.11 4.53 -13.88
C LEU A 457 6.21 3.12 -14.47
N ILE A 458 7.14 2.97 -15.39
CA ILE A 458 7.50 1.74 -16.11
C ILE A 458 8.96 1.38 -15.81
N VAL A 459 9.22 0.10 -15.52
CA VAL A 459 10.57 -0.47 -15.43
C VAL A 459 10.72 -1.55 -16.51
N SER A 460 11.53 -1.30 -17.52
CA SER A 460 11.66 -2.12 -18.73
C SER A 460 13.11 -2.53 -19.02
N LEU A 461 13.66 -3.43 -18.22
CA LEU A 461 15.07 -3.81 -18.29
C LEU A 461 15.39 -4.90 -19.33
N TYR A 462 14.46 -5.19 -20.23
CA TYR A 462 14.64 -6.18 -21.28
C TYR A 462 15.06 -7.54 -20.71
N CYS A 463 16.24 -8.07 -21.07
CA CYS A 463 16.75 -9.33 -20.56
C CYS A 463 17.46 -9.21 -19.20
N ALA A 464 17.75 -8.00 -18.75
CA ALA A 464 18.46 -7.76 -17.50
C ALA A 464 17.49 -7.84 -16.32
N ASN A 465 17.84 -8.66 -15.34
CA ASN A 465 17.00 -8.89 -14.16
C ASN A 465 17.81 -8.92 -12.85
N SER A 466 18.99 -8.28 -12.84
CA SER A 466 19.77 -8.16 -11.61
C SER A 466 19.03 -7.26 -10.61
N ASP A 467 19.09 -7.65 -9.33
CA ASP A 467 18.41 -6.91 -8.27
C ASP A 467 18.82 -5.43 -8.22
N GLN A 468 20.10 -5.16 -8.48
CA GLN A 468 20.66 -3.81 -8.52
C GLN A 468 20.05 -2.98 -9.66
N ASN A 469 20.00 -3.50 -10.88
CA ASN A 469 19.46 -2.74 -12.00
C ASN A 469 17.96 -2.47 -11.81
N VAL A 470 17.20 -3.46 -11.34
CA VAL A 470 15.77 -3.32 -11.03
C VAL A 470 15.57 -2.26 -9.95
N ALA A 471 16.30 -2.34 -8.83
CA ALA A 471 16.19 -1.36 -7.74
C ALA A 471 16.55 0.06 -8.20
N ASN A 472 17.64 0.18 -8.97
CA ASN A 472 18.12 1.47 -9.44
C ASN A 472 17.12 2.13 -10.40
N THR A 473 16.53 1.35 -11.31
CA THR A 473 15.49 1.88 -12.21
C THR A 473 14.20 2.20 -11.45
N ILE A 474 13.74 1.36 -10.51
CA ILE A 474 12.57 1.70 -9.67
C ILE A 474 12.78 3.05 -8.99
N MET A 475 13.95 3.27 -8.38
CA MET A 475 14.24 4.53 -7.71
C MET A 475 14.36 5.69 -8.70
N HIS A 476 15.07 5.51 -9.82
CA HIS A 476 15.20 6.53 -10.86
C HIS A 476 13.83 7.03 -11.34
N GLU A 477 12.96 6.11 -11.73
CA GLU A 477 11.63 6.44 -12.24
C GLU A 477 10.71 7.02 -11.16
N LEU A 478 10.81 6.53 -9.92
CA LEU A 478 10.13 7.14 -8.77
C LEU A 478 10.62 8.58 -8.54
N GLY A 479 11.90 8.88 -8.78
CA GLY A 479 12.45 10.23 -8.69
C GLY A 479 11.76 11.21 -9.63
N HIS A 480 11.43 10.79 -10.86
CA HIS A 480 10.62 11.60 -11.77
C HIS A 480 9.21 11.86 -11.22
N ASN A 481 8.55 10.83 -10.69
CA ASN A 481 7.26 10.98 -10.02
C ASN A 481 7.31 11.95 -8.83
N LEU A 482 8.46 12.05 -8.16
CA LEU A 482 8.73 12.97 -7.06
C LEU A 482 9.34 14.32 -7.53
N GLY A 483 9.37 14.59 -8.82
CA GLY A 483 9.71 15.89 -9.40
C GLY A 483 11.17 16.10 -9.82
N LEU A 484 12.03 15.07 -9.69
CA LEU A 484 13.43 15.14 -10.11
C LEU A 484 13.56 14.96 -11.63
N GLN A 485 14.59 15.58 -12.19
CA GLN A 485 15.04 15.36 -13.56
C GLN A 485 16.50 14.83 -13.55
N HIS A 486 17.05 14.52 -14.73
CA HIS A 486 18.37 13.89 -14.83
C HIS A 486 19.55 14.72 -14.29
N GLY A 487 19.36 16.03 -14.09
CA GLY A 487 20.32 16.94 -13.45
C GLY A 487 19.84 17.47 -12.09
N GLY A 488 18.80 16.87 -11.52
CA GLY A 488 18.12 17.29 -10.29
C GLY A 488 16.97 18.23 -10.61
N SER A 489 17.26 19.52 -10.74
CA SER A 489 16.28 20.55 -11.13
C SER A 489 16.14 20.76 -12.64
N ASP A 490 17.01 20.16 -13.44
CA ASP A 490 17.09 20.34 -14.88
C ASP A 490 17.32 19.00 -15.61
N SER A 491 17.28 19.02 -16.94
CA SER A 491 17.46 17.82 -17.77
C SER A 491 18.90 17.52 -18.15
N VAL A 492 19.90 18.27 -17.64
CA VAL A 492 21.31 18.08 -18.00
C VAL A 492 21.82 16.82 -17.31
N ASN A 493 22.19 15.83 -18.11
CA ASN A 493 22.62 14.51 -17.65
C ASN A 493 24.14 14.40 -17.60
N TYR A 494 24.68 13.27 -17.11
CA TYR A 494 26.11 12.95 -17.07
C TYR A 494 27.00 13.96 -16.32
N LYS A 495 26.41 14.84 -15.51
CA LYS A 495 27.12 15.79 -14.64
C LYS A 495 27.98 15.02 -13.62
N PRO A 496 29.31 15.05 -13.68
CA PRO A 496 30.13 14.27 -12.74
C PRO A 496 29.95 14.71 -11.29
N ASN A 497 29.54 15.96 -11.06
CA ASN A 497 29.27 16.50 -9.73
C ASN A 497 27.81 16.32 -9.26
N TYR A 498 26.90 15.78 -10.08
CA TYR A 498 25.53 15.49 -9.62
C TYR A 498 25.40 13.99 -9.29
N ASN A 499 25.64 13.68 -8.01
CA ASN A 499 25.84 12.32 -7.52
C ASN A 499 24.52 11.65 -7.11
N SER A 500 23.72 11.26 -8.10
CA SER A 500 22.35 10.77 -7.92
C SER A 500 22.03 9.66 -8.91
N VAL A 501 21.24 8.66 -8.51
CA VAL A 501 20.72 7.63 -9.42
C VAL A 501 19.91 8.23 -10.59
N MET A 502 19.41 9.47 -10.45
CA MET A 502 18.77 10.23 -11.55
C MET A 502 19.70 10.55 -12.72
N ASN A 503 21.01 10.52 -12.49
CA ASN A 503 22.02 10.78 -13.50
C ASN A 503 22.56 9.45 -14.06
N TYR A 504 22.60 9.32 -15.37
CA TYR A 504 22.94 8.06 -16.05
C TYR A 504 24.38 7.60 -15.76
N ALA A 505 25.28 8.50 -15.39
CA ALA A 505 26.62 8.15 -14.92
C ALA A 505 26.60 7.29 -13.63
N TYR A 506 25.50 7.36 -12.87
CA TYR A 506 25.34 6.73 -11.56
C TYR A 506 24.15 5.76 -11.49
N GLN A 507 23.25 5.76 -12.48
CA GLN A 507 22.05 4.93 -12.44
C GLN A 507 22.37 3.45 -12.20
N PHE A 508 23.21 2.80 -13.01
CA PHE A 508 23.54 1.37 -12.82
C PHE A 508 24.74 1.12 -11.89
N PRO A 509 25.83 1.91 -11.96
CA PRO A 509 26.97 1.72 -11.07
C PRO A 509 26.70 2.08 -9.60
N GLY A 510 25.65 2.85 -9.31
CA GLY A 510 25.38 3.44 -7.99
C GLY A 510 26.03 4.81 -7.84
N VAL A 511 25.72 5.54 -6.75
CA VAL A 511 26.34 6.86 -6.51
C VAL A 511 27.80 6.71 -6.09
N ASP A 512 28.65 7.65 -6.47
CA ASP A 512 30.06 7.70 -6.04
C ASP A 512 30.17 7.95 -4.53
N THR A 513 31.11 7.26 -3.89
CA THR A 513 31.33 7.32 -2.42
C THR A 513 32.69 7.87 -2.01
N ASN A 514 33.59 8.12 -2.96
CA ASN A 514 34.99 8.45 -2.66
C ASN A 514 35.55 9.63 -3.46
N CYS A 515 34.67 10.44 -4.07
CA CYS A 515 35.02 11.59 -4.89
C CYS A 515 35.78 11.24 -6.19
N THR A 516 35.72 9.99 -6.65
CA THR A 516 36.36 9.56 -7.90
C THR A 516 35.33 8.96 -8.86
N PRO A 517 34.71 9.78 -9.74
CA PRO A 517 33.71 9.30 -10.68
C PRO A 517 34.35 8.32 -11.70
N PRO A 518 33.60 7.41 -12.34
CA PRO A 518 32.14 7.21 -12.28
C PRO A 518 31.71 6.50 -10.99
N GLY A 519 30.39 6.31 -10.83
CA GLY A 519 29.79 5.70 -9.66
C GLY A 519 30.34 4.33 -9.27
N ASP A 520 30.46 4.08 -7.97
CA ASP A 520 31.00 2.85 -7.39
C ASP A 520 30.29 2.38 -6.11
N GLY A 521 29.20 3.04 -5.75
CA GLY A 521 28.58 2.91 -4.43
C GLY A 521 27.14 2.40 -4.44
N LEU A 522 26.39 2.86 -3.43
CA LEU A 522 25.04 2.37 -3.16
C LEU A 522 23.99 3.15 -3.98
N LEU A 523 22.78 2.63 -3.98
CA LEU A 523 21.60 3.29 -4.52
C LEU A 523 21.22 4.50 -3.63
N ASP A 524 21.23 5.71 -4.20
CA ASP A 524 20.95 6.95 -3.45
C ASP A 524 20.60 8.13 -4.38
N TYR A 525 20.05 9.21 -3.81
CA TYR A 525 19.96 10.52 -4.44
C TYR A 525 21.02 11.51 -3.92
N SER A 526 21.21 12.62 -4.65
CA SER A 526 22.19 13.64 -4.29
C SER A 526 21.76 14.47 -3.07
N ARG A 527 22.76 15.08 -2.43
CA ARG A 527 22.64 15.93 -1.22
C ARG A 527 23.32 17.30 -1.40
N ASN A 528 23.56 17.72 -2.64
CA ASN A 528 24.28 18.96 -2.98
C ASN A 528 25.62 19.15 -2.22
N ARG A 529 26.50 18.15 -2.28
CA ARG A 529 27.79 18.16 -1.56
C ARG A 529 29.00 18.27 -2.48
N ARG A 530 28.81 18.28 -3.79
CA ARG A 530 29.90 18.30 -4.76
C ARG A 530 30.21 19.71 -5.25
N ASN A 531 31.46 19.93 -5.62
CA ASN A 531 31.95 21.19 -6.16
C ASN A 531 31.23 21.53 -7.48
N THR A 532 30.93 22.81 -7.70
CA THR A 532 30.55 23.33 -9.02
C THR A 532 31.70 23.14 -10.01
N LEU A 533 31.40 22.69 -11.22
CA LEU A 533 32.36 22.51 -12.31
C LEU A 533 32.06 23.56 -13.39
N ASP A 534 32.99 24.49 -13.61
CA ASP A 534 32.97 25.39 -14.76
C ASP A 534 33.84 24.77 -15.85
N GLU A 535 33.22 24.22 -16.89
CA GLU A 535 33.87 23.46 -17.98
C GLU A 535 34.87 24.30 -18.77
N THR A 536 34.80 25.63 -18.66
CA THR A 536 35.78 26.55 -19.25
C THR A 536 37.00 26.80 -18.36
N ALA A 537 36.95 26.36 -17.10
CA ALA A 537 37.97 26.66 -16.10
C ALA A 537 38.07 25.61 -14.98
N ILE A 538 37.99 24.32 -15.29
CA ILE A 538 38.03 23.23 -14.30
C ILE A 538 39.41 23.15 -13.63
N ARG A 539 39.44 22.97 -12.31
CA ARG A 539 40.68 22.66 -11.56
C ARG A 539 40.69 21.20 -11.14
N GLU A 540 41.49 20.41 -11.84
CA GLU A 540 41.63 18.97 -11.58
C GLU A 540 42.09 18.65 -10.15
N SER A 541 42.94 19.50 -9.56
CA SER A 541 43.39 19.37 -8.17
C SER A 541 42.28 19.50 -7.11
N LEU A 542 41.13 20.08 -7.44
CA LEU A 542 39.99 20.19 -6.53
C LEU A 542 39.01 19.01 -6.67
N GLY A 543 39.01 18.34 -7.83
CA GLY A 543 38.06 17.29 -8.17
C GLY A 543 36.60 17.68 -7.97
N ILE A 544 35.75 16.65 -7.78
CA ILE A 544 34.32 16.85 -7.52
C ILE A 544 33.99 17.02 -6.02
N CYS A 545 34.86 16.59 -5.10
CA CYS A 545 34.75 16.88 -3.66
C CYS A 545 36.07 16.63 -2.92
N ASP A 546 36.15 17.09 -1.66
CA ASP A 546 37.22 16.83 -0.69
C ASP A 546 38.67 17.10 -1.14
N ASN A 547 38.84 17.88 -2.21
CA ASN A 547 40.12 18.10 -2.90
C ASN A 547 40.78 16.78 -3.33
N VAL A 548 39.99 15.77 -3.67
CA VAL A 548 40.48 14.53 -4.28
C VAL A 548 40.70 14.81 -5.77
N PRO A 549 41.96 14.79 -6.27
CA PRO A 549 42.21 15.19 -7.66
C PRO A 549 41.58 14.23 -8.67
N TRP A 550 41.08 14.78 -9.77
CA TRP A 550 40.50 14.01 -10.88
C TRP A 550 40.94 14.56 -12.23
N ASP A 551 41.37 13.67 -13.12
CA ASP A 551 41.79 13.96 -14.50
C ASP A 551 40.55 14.07 -15.38
N PHE A 552 40.02 15.29 -15.51
CA PHE A 552 38.77 15.56 -16.22
C PHE A 552 38.96 15.56 -17.73
N ASN A 553 40.15 15.89 -18.23
CA ASN A 553 40.44 15.89 -19.68
C ASN A 553 40.99 14.54 -20.18
N GLY A 554 41.30 13.60 -19.29
CA GLY A 554 41.77 12.26 -19.59
C GLY A 554 43.17 12.22 -20.20
N ASN A 555 44.01 13.22 -19.94
CA ASN A 555 45.37 13.31 -20.52
C ASN A 555 46.41 12.43 -19.79
N GLY A 556 46.03 11.82 -18.66
CA GLY A 556 46.86 10.97 -17.83
C GLY A 556 47.66 11.70 -16.76
N SER A 557 47.38 12.98 -16.49
CA SER A 557 48.04 13.79 -15.48
C SER A 557 47.11 14.83 -14.87
N ILE A 558 47.34 15.19 -13.61
CA ILE A 558 46.60 16.28 -12.94
C ILE A 558 47.26 17.61 -13.30
N ASP A 559 46.54 18.45 -14.05
CA ASP A 559 46.95 19.78 -14.46
C ASP A 559 47.01 20.74 -13.26
N ALA A 560 48.13 21.49 -13.16
CA ALA A 560 48.33 22.47 -12.08
C ALA A 560 47.51 23.75 -12.28
N GLY A 561 47.05 24.01 -13.50
CA GLY A 561 46.22 25.16 -13.87
C GLY A 561 44.75 24.79 -14.05
N THR A 562 43.97 25.72 -14.58
CA THR A 562 42.61 25.42 -15.06
C THR A 562 42.68 24.82 -16.46
N ILE A 563 41.78 23.89 -16.75
CA ILE A 563 41.61 23.27 -18.05
C ILE A 563 40.23 23.60 -18.65
N HIS A 564 40.10 23.35 -19.94
CA HIS A 564 38.82 23.29 -20.63
C HIS A 564 38.48 21.82 -20.88
N ALA A 565 37.32 21.38 -20.44
CA ALA A 565 36.80 20.04 -20.70
C ALA A 565 35.27 20.05 -20.61
N ASP A 566 34.63 19.60 -21.67
CA ASP A 566 33.23 19.14 -21.66
C ASP A 566 33.20 17.80 -20.93
N VAL A 567 32.75 17.81 -19.67
CA VAL A 567 32.81 16.66 -18.76
C VAL A 567 31.48 15.91 -18.67
N ASN A 568 30.40 16.49 -19.20
CA ASN A 568 29.11 15.81 -19.34
C ASN A 568 28.84 15.29 -20.77
N PHE A 569 29.74 15.56 -21.72
CA PHE A 569 29.74 15.10 -23.11
C PHE A 569 28.54 15.59 -23.94
N ASP A 570 28.02 16.79 -23.64
CA ASP A 570 26.90 17.36 -24.38
C ASP A 570 27.32 18.24 -25.59
N ALA A 571 28.63 18.34 -25.82
CA ALA A 571 29.30 19.15 -26.84
C ALA A 571 29.32 20.66 -26.56
N PHE A 572 28.97 21.10 -25.35
CA PHE A 572 29.04 22.49 -24.90
C PHE A 572 29.82 22.60 -23.58
N GLU A 573 30.61 23.67 -23.42
CA GLU A 573 31.21 23.99 -22.13
C GLU A 573 30.26 24.93 -21.37
N SER A 574 29.90 24.52 -20.16
CA SER A 574 28.93 25.17 -19.29
C SER A 574 29.34 25.12 -17.82
N THR A 575 28.51 25.65 -16.92
CA THR A 575 28.68 25.48 -15.48
C THR A 575 27.73 24.41 -14.97
N LEU A 576 28.28 23.31 -14.46
CA LEU A 576 27.53 22.20 -13.88
C LEU A 576 27.47 22.36 -12.36
N THR A 577 26.27 22.30 -11.79
CA THR A 577 26.05 22.36 -10.35
C THR A 577 25.43 21.06 -9.83
N ASP A 578 25.79 20.67 -8.61
CA ASP A 578 25.06 19.63 -7.88
C ASP A 578 23.66 20.13 -7.47
N PHE A 579 22.80 19.23 -7.01
CA PHE A 579 21.45 19.52 -6.53
C PHE A 579 21.10 18.61 -5.35
N ASP A 580 20.30 19.11 -4.39
CA ASP A 580 19.90 18.32 -3.22
C ASP A 580 18.54 17.69 -3.53
N ASP A 581 18.57 16.49 -4.09
CA ASP A 581 17.37 15.78 -4.48
C ASP A 581 16.47 15.48 -3.28
N TRP A 582 17.06 14.96 -2.19
CA TRP A 582 16.32 14.56 -1.00
C TRP A 582 15.57 15.73 -0.36
N ALA A 583 16.16 16.92 -0.35
CA ALA A 583 15.52 18.11 0.17
C ALA A 583 14.44 18.72 -0.75
N ASN A 584 14.36 18.29 -2.02
CA ASN A 584 13.50 18.88 -3.04
C ASN A 584 12.46 17.91 -3.64
N LEU A 585 12.26 16.74 -3.03
CA LEU A 585 11.20 15.81 -3.41
C LEU A 585 9.80 16.44 -3.26
N ILE A 586 8.92 16.20 -4.22
CA ILE A 586 7.54 16.67 -4.26
C ILE A 586 6.60 15.50 -3.94
N TYR A 587 5.96 15.56 -2.77
CA TYR A 587 5.05 14.51 -2.28
C TYR A 587 3.56 14.76 -2.60
N ARG A 588 3.17 15.93 -3.10
CA ARG A 588 1.77 16.23 -3.46
C ARG A 588 1.57 16.19 -4.97
N TRP A 589 1.39 14.98 -5.52
CA TRP A 589 1.17 14.76 -6.96
C TRP A 589 -0.33 14.72 -7.33
N GLN A 590 -1.07 15.80 -7.02
CA GLN A 590 -2.47 16.07 -7.43
C GLN A 590 -3.39 14.85 -7.69
N SER A 591 -4.07 14.42 -6.63
CA SER A 591 -4.94 13.24 -6.47
C SER A 591 -6.24 13.19 -7.30
N SER A 592 -6.31 13.78 -8.50
CA SER A 592 -7.37 13.41 -9.44
C SER A 592 -6.99 13.66 -10.90
N PHE A 593 -7.04 12.60 -11.69
CA PHE A 593 -7.04 12.65 -13.16
C PHE A 593 -8.13 13.62 -13.70
N ALA A 594 -9.15 13.94 -12.89
CA ALA A 594 -10.27 14.82 -13.24
C ALA A 594 -10.03 16.33 -13.11
N ALA A 595 -8.94 16.79 -12.44
CA ALA A 595 -8.67 18.22 -12.24
C ALA A 595 -7.60 18.80 -13.18
N ARG A 596 -7.00 17.99 -14.05
CA ARG A 596 -5.87 18.43 -14.90
C ARG A 596 -6.36 19.20 -16.12
N SER A 597 -6.08 20.51 -16.16
CA SER A 597 -6.28 21.35 -17.35
C SER A 597 -5.19 21.17 -18.42
N ALA A 598 -4.12 20.43 -18.10
CA ALA A 598 -3.05 20.03 -19.02
C ALA A 598 -2.52 18.64 -18.62
N LEU A 599 -2.15 17.80 -19.59
CA LEU A 599 -1.50 16.52 -19.32
C LEU A 599 -0.17 16.77 -18.58
N PRO A 600 0.19 15.96 -17.56
CA PRO A 600 1.50 16.02 -16.94
C PRO A 600 2.62 15.81 -17.99
N ARG A 601 3.79 16.40 -17.73
CA ARG A 601 4.99 16.09 -18.52
C ARG A 601 5.46 14.70 -18.15
N ALA A 602 6.04 13.96 -19.09
CA ALA A 602 6.71 12.70 -18.82
C ALA A 602 8.08 12.65 -19.50
N VAL A 603 8.89 11.66 -19.11
CA VAL A 603 10.26 11.50 -19.57
C VAL A 603 10.59 10.02 -19.75
N ALA A 604 11.33 9.74 -20.82
CA ALA A 604 11.91 8.43 -21.06
C ALA A 604 13.30 8.35 -20.41
N CYS A 605 13.60 7.24 -19.76
CA CYS A 605 14.96 6.93 -19.32
C CYS A 605 15.77 6.35 -20.49
N ASP A 606 16.23 7.23 -21.38
CA ASP A 606 17.12 6.89 -22.50
C ASP A 606 18.43 6.15 -22.12
N ASN A 607 18.70 5.88 -20.83
CA ASN A 607 19.78 4.98 -20.44
C ASN A 607 19.39 3.54 -20.80
N PRO A 608 20.09 2.92 -21.77
CA PRO A 608 19.68 1.62 -22.24
C PRO A 608 19.79 0.56 -21.14
N ALA A 609 18.86 -0.38 -21.14
CA ALA A 609 18.92 -1.54 -20.27
C ALA A 609 20.31 -2.20 -20.38
N PRO A 610 20.96 -2.54 -19.26
CA PRO A 610 22.27 -3.17 -19.30
C PRO A 610 22.22 -4.47 -20.10
N LEU A 611 23.27 -4.76 -20.85
CA LEU A 611 23.37 -6.03 -21.56
C LEU A 611 23.45 -7.18 -20.54
N PRO A 612 22.74 -8.30 -20.78
CA PRO A 612 22.66 -9.43 -19.86
C PRO A 612 24.00 -10.14 -19.63
#